data_AF-A0A650A163-F1
#
_entry.id   AF-A0A650A163-F1
#
_cell.length_a   1.000
_cell.length_b   1.000
_cell.length_c   1.000
_cell.angle_alpha   90.00
_cell.angle_beta   90.00
_cell.angle_gamma   90.00
#
_symmetry.space_group_name_H-M   'P 1'
#
loop_
_entity.id
_entity.type
_entity.pdbx_description
1 polymer ?
#
loop_
_entity_poly.entity_id
_entity_poly.type
_entity_poly.pdbx_seq_one_letter_code
_entity_poly.pdbx_strand_id
1 'polypeptide(L)'
;MASDPAFEIESRPQREYDRAGRLSYEGTTLFRLEPAEQRPEATLRTYLDGVLDDGPYQYGDFHDLPMVVYLVRDRETGDVFRASIRDGAIRLHVLPETEAAGLRRFFGRLQAYAEDEWTVDNRTTAG
;
A
#
# COMPACT_ATOMS: atom_id res chain seq x y z
N MET A 1 -20.91 5.46 10.63
CA MET A 1 -20.33 4.66 9.55
C MET A 1 -19.62 5.61 8.61
N ALA A 2 -18.29 5.66 8.66
CA ALA A 2 -17.53 6.36 7.63
C ALA A 2 -17.75 5.62 6.31
N SER A 3 -18.00 6.33 5.22
CA SER A 3 -18.06 5.72 3.89
C SER A 3 -16.75 4.98 3.62
N ASP A 4 -16.83 3.77 3.07
CA ASP A 4 -15.63 3.07 2.62
C ASP A 4 -14.80 4.00 1.73
N PRO A 5 -13.50 4.17 2.02
CA PRO A 5 -12.67 5.09 1.27
C PRO A 5 -12.62 4.63 -0.18
N ALA A 6 -12.88 5.56 -1.10
CA ALA A 6 -12.95 5.23 -2.51
C ALA A 6 -11.57 4.91 -3.11
N PHE A 7 -10.45 5.13 -2.42
CA PHE A 7 -9.10 4.98 -3.00
C PHE A 7 -8.96 5.70 -4.35
N GLU A 8 -9.47 6.93 -4.42
CA GLU A 8 -9.40 7.75 -5.63
C GLU A 8 -7.96 8.13 -5.92
N ILE A 9 -7.45 7.68 -7.06
CA ILE A 9 -6.09 7.95 -7.53
C ILE A 9 -6.15 9.16 -8.45
N GLU A 10 -6.06 10.36 -7.87
CA GLU A 10 -6.15 11.63 -8.61
C GLU A 10 -4.96 11.85 -9.55
N SER A 11 -3.78 11.38 -9.14
CA SER A 11 -2.57 11.43 -9.94
C SER A 11 -1.83 10.10 -9.84
N ARG A 12 -1.23 9.66 -10.93
CA ARG A 12 -0.40 8.44 -10.96
C ARG A 12 1.05 8.83 -11.11
N PRO A 13 1.95 8.16 -10.38
CA PRO A 13 3.36 8.34 -10.63
C PRO A 13 3.70 7.91 -12.06
N GLN A 14 4.55 8.67 -12.73
CA GLN A 14 5.03 8.36 -14.07
C GLN A 14 6.38 7.66 -13.99
N ARG A 15 6.57 6.69 -14.89
CA ARG A 15 7.80 5.90 -14.94
C ARG A 15 8.77 6.57 -15.90
N GLU A 16 9.89 7.05 -15.39
CA GLU A 16 10.92 7.71 -16.18
C GLU A 16 12.20 6.89 -16.24
N TYR A 17 12.89 6.98 -17.39
CA TYR A 17 14.22 6.40 -17.58
C TYR A 17 15.19 7.52 -17.92
N ASP A 18 16.28 7.62 -17.14
CA ASP A 18 17.36 8.53 -17.49
C ASP A 18 18.17 8.00 -18.69
N ARG A 19 19.11 8.83 -19.18
CA ARG A 19 20.00 8.44 -20.31
C ARG A 19 20.91 7.24 -19.98
N ALA A 20 21.08 6.90 -18.71
CA ALA A 20 21.84 5.74 -18.25
C ALA A 20 20.93 4.51 -18.02
N GLY A 21 19.64 4.60 -18.35
CA GLY A 21 18.65 3.53 -18.18
C GLY A 21 18.19 3.32 -16.73
N ARG A 22 18.50 4.25 -15.81
CA ARG A 22 18.01 4.18 -14.43
C ARG A 22 16.55 4.55 -14.37
N LEU A 23 15.81 3.78 -13.59
CA LEU A 23 14.39 3.96 -13.39
C LEU A 23 14.12 4.91 -12.22
N SER A 24 13.34 5.96 -12.48
CA SER A 24 12.75 6.82 -11.46
C SER A 24 11.22 6.86 -11.59
N TYR A 25 10.57 7.26 -10.52
CA TYR A 25 9.14 7.57 -10.53
C TYR A 25 8.98 9.06 -10.24
N GLU A 26 8.29 9.77 -11.13
CA GLU A 26 7.93 11.18 -10.95
C GLU A 26 6.51 11.27 -10.37
N GLY A 27 6.32 12.14 -9.37
CA GLY A 27 5.08 12.21 -8.59
C GLY A 27 4.92 11.04 -7.62
N THR A 28 4.00 11.18 -6.66
CA THR A 28 3.70 10.11 -5.69
C THR A 28 2.25 10.20 -5.25
N THR A 29 1.58 9.05 -5.21
CA THR A 29 0.29 8.90 -4.53
C THR A 29 0.43 7.76 -3.54
N LEU A 30 0.08 8.01 -2.28
CA LEU A 30 0.11 7.01 -1.23
C LEU A 30 -1.13 7.11 -0.35
N PHE A 31 -1.63 5.96 0.08
CA PHE A 31 -2.69 5.85 1.06
C PHE A 31 -2.12 5.39 2.39
N ARG A 32 -2.43 6.10 3.47
CA ARG A 32 -2.04 5.74 4.84
C ARG A 32 -3.25 5.11 5.52
N LEU A 33 -3.10 3.86 5.94
CA LEU A 33 -4.08 3.10 6.69
C LEU A 33 -3.66 3.14 8.16
N GLU A 34 -4.42 3.86 8.98
CA GLU A 34 -4.12 4.06 10.39
C GLU A 34 -5.19 3.38 11.27
N PRO A 35 -4.80 2.51 12.21
CA PRO A 35 -5.74 2.00 13.19
C PRO A 35 -6.20 3.15 14.11
N ALA A 36 -7.46 3.13 14.52
CA ALA A 36 -8.03 4.15 15.40
C ALA A 36 -7.31 4.21 16.76
N GLU A 37 -6.89 3.05 17.26
CA GLU A 37 -5.97 2.94 18.40
C GLU A 37 -4.54 2.77 17.91
N GLN A 38 -3.59 3.53 18.47
CA GLN A 38 -2.18 3.38 18.12
C GLN A 38 -1.69 1.96 18.43
N ARG A 39 -1.20 1.27 17.39
CA ARG A 39 -0.61 -0.06 17.49
C ARG A 39 0.91 0.02 17.35
N PRO A 40 1.67 -0.83 18.06
CA PRO A 40 3.10 -0.99 17.81
C PRO A 40 3.36 -1.40 16.35
N GLU A 41 4.48 -0.95 15.76
CA GLU A 41 4.84 -1.32 14.38
C GLU A 41 4.94 -2.85 14.19
N ALA A 42 5.37 -3.58 15.22
CA ALA A 42 5.40 -5.04 15.19
C ALA A 42 4.00 -5.65 15.00
N THR A 43 2.96 -5.05 15.58
CA THR A 43 1.57 -5.47 15.41
C THR A 43 1.07 -5.16 14.00
N LEU A 44 1.37 -3.96 13.48
CA LEU A 44 1.06 -3.60 12.09
C LEU A 44 1.73 -4.54 11.10
N ARG A 45 2.95 -5.00 11.43
CA ARG A 45 3.69 -5.98 10.64
C ARG A 45 2.97 -7.32 10.64
N THR A 46 2.53 -7.81 11.79
CA THR A 46 1.72 -9.04 11.85
C THR A 46 0.46 -8.93 11.01
N TYR A 47 -0.24 -7.79 11.03
CA TYR A 47 -1.43 -7.59 10.19
C TYR A 47 -1.11 -7.57 8.70
N LEU A 48 -0.06 -6.84 8.30
CA LEU A 48 0.36 -6.77 6.91
C LEU A 48 0.81 -8.14 6.39
N ASP A 49 1.70 -8.82 7.12
CA ASP A 49 2.22 -10.13 6.76
C ASP A 49 1.08 -11.16 6.68
N GLY A 50 0.16 -11.16 7.66
CA GLY A 50 -1.00 -12.05 7.67
C GLY A 50 -1.95 -11.84 6.48
N VAL A 51 -2.28 -10.58 6.13
CA VAL A 51 -3.08 -10.27 4.93
C VAL A 51 -2.39 -10.75 3.65
N LEU A 52 -1.07 -10.60 3.58
CA LEU A 52 -0.28 -11.01 2.42
C LEU A 52 -0.17 -12.53 2.29
N ASP A 53 -0.06 -13.25 3.41
CA ASP A 53 0.05 -14.71 3.46
C ASP A 53 -1.29 -15.42 3.20
N ASP A 54 -2.39 -14.91 3.78
CA ASP A 54 -3.72 -15.51 3.64
C ASP A 54 -4.42 -15.09 2.33
N GLY A 55 -4.02 -13.94 1.78
CA GLY A 55 -4.59 -13.37 0.57
C GLY A 55 -4.02 -13.99 -0.72
N PRO A 56 -4.65 -13.71 -1.88
CA PRO A 56 -4.17 -14.17 -3.19
C PRO A 56 -2.99 -13.32 -3.69
N TYR A 57 -2.07 -12.97 -2.79
CA TYR A 57 -0.96 -12.09 -3.10
C TYR A 57 0.27 -12.88 -3.50
N GLN A 58 0.99 -12.35 -4.47
CA GLN A 58 2.41 -12.64 -4.63
C GLN A 58 3.16 -11.41 -4.19
N TYR A 59 4.05 -11.58 -3.22
CA TYR A 59 4.81 -10.46 -2.67
C TYR A 59 6.28 -10.83 -2.46
N GLY A 60 7.14 -9.82 -2.49
CA GLY A 60 8.56 -9.93 -2.17
C GLY A 60 9.03 -8.69 -1.42
N ASP A 61 9.99 -8.87 -0.52
CA ASP A 61 10.60 -7.75 0.20
C ASP A 61 11.75 -7.13 -0.60
N PHE A 62 12.08 -5.89 -0.24
CA PHE A 62 13.34 -5.29 -0.65
C PHE A 62 14.35 -5.49 0.47
N HIS A 63 15.20 -6.51 0.32
CA HIS A 63 16.39 -6.67 1.16
C HIS A 63 17.23 -5.37 1.12
N ASP A 64 17.77 -4.96 2.27
CA ASP A 64 18.62 -3.77 2.49
C ASP A 64 17.92 -2.40 2.62
N LEU A 65 16.59 -2.35 2.77
CA LEU A 65 15.93 -1.12 3.21
C LEU A 65 15.85 -1.04 4.75
N PRO A 66 16.01 0.15 5.35
CA PRO A 66 15.86 0.35 6.80
C PRO A 66 14.42 0.16 7.30
N MET A 67 13.48 -0.12 6.40
CA MET A 67 12.06 -0.32 6.69
C MET A 67 11.49 -1.44 5.82
N VAL A 68 10.47 -2.14 6.33
CA VAL A 68 9.75 -3.18 5.58
C VAL A 68 9.02 -2.54 4.40
N VAL A 69 9.36 -2.98 3.20
CA VAL A 69 8.67 -2.62 1.96
C VAL A 69 8.43 -3.89 1.16
N TYR A 70 7.17 -4.20 0.89
CA TYR A 70 6.77 -5.28 0.01
C TYR A 70 6.36 -4.72 -1.34
N LEU A 71 6.82 -5.35 -2.42
CA LEU A 71 6.16 -5.25 -3.72
C LEU A 71 5.04 -6.28 -3.74
N VAL A 72 3.79 -5.84 -3.86
CA VAL A 72 2.61 -6.69 -3.76
C VAL A 72 1.93 -6.77 -5.12
N ARG A 73 1.64 -7.99 -5.58
CA ARG A 73 0.80 -8.27 -6.74
C ARG A 73 -0.44 -9.04 -6.29
N ASP A 74 -1.62 -8.45 -6.46
CA ASP A 74 -2.89 -9.15 -6.29
C ASP A 74 -3.12 -10.05 -7.52
N ARG A 75 -3.19 -11.37 -7.31
CA ARG A 75 -3.39 -12.32 -8.42
C ARG A 75 -4.82 -12.34 -8.96
N GLU A 76 -5.79 -11.84 -8.22
CA GLU A 76 -7.18 -11.82 -8.65
C GLU A 76 -7.50 -10.60 -9.52
N THR A 77 -6.96 -9.43 -9.18
CA THR A 77 -7.17 -8.20 -9.97
C THR A 77 -6.05 -7.95 -10.98
N GLY A 78 -4.87 -8.52 -10.75
CA GLY A 78 -3.66 -8.23 -11.51
C GLY A 78 -2.92 -6.97 -11.05
N ASP A 79 -3.47 -6.24 -10.08
CA ASP A 79 -2.91 -4.98 -9.59
C ASP A 79 -1.57 -5.18 -8.89
N VAL A 80 -0.68 -4.20 -9.07
CA VAL A 80 0.62 -4.15 -8.39
C VAL A 80 0.74 -2.83 -7.65
N PHE A 81 1.14 -2.88 -6.38
CA PHE A 81 1.41 -1.71 -5.54
C PHE A 81 2.54 -2.02 -4.55
N ARG A 82 3.04 -1.02 -3.81
CA ARG A 82 3.96 -1.28 -2.70
C ARG A 82 3.27 -1.10 -1.36
N ALA A 83 3.54 -2.00 -0.42
CA ALA A 83 3.08 -1.88 0.96
C ALA A 83 4.28 -1.65 1.89
N SER A 84 4.14 -0.82 2.91
CA SER A 84 5.19 -0.56 3.89
C SER A 84 4.60 -0.14 5.24
N ILE A 85 5.39 -0.16 6.30
CA ILE A 85 4.98 0.33 7.62
C ILE A 85 5.85 1.52 7.99
N ARG A 86 5.23 2.64 8.35
CA ARG A 86 5.95 3.84 8.81
C ARG A 86 5.04 4.84 9.49
N ASP A 87 5.53 5.39 10.60
CA ASP A 87 4.84 6.39 11.43
C ASP A 87 3.46 5.88 11.87
N GLY A 88 3.41 4.64 12.38
CA GLY A 88 2.18 4.02 12.91
C GLY A 88 1.12 3.66 11.87
N ALA A 89 1.45 3.67 10.58
CA ALA A 89 0.52 3.39 9.49
C ALA A 89 1.06 2.31 8.54
N ILE A 90 0.14 1.50 8.01
CA ILE A 90 0.40 0.74 6.78
C ILE A 90 0.22 1.69 5.61
N ARG A 91 1.22 1.79 4.73
CA ARG A 91 1.20 2.67 3.57
C ARG A 91 1.12 1.88 2.29
N LEU A 92 0.13 2.17 1.47
CA LEU A 92 -0.01 1.65 0.11
C LEU A 92 0.46 2.70 -0.87
N HIS A 93 1.60 2.47 -1.52
CA HIS A 93 2.14 3.35 -2.55
C HIS A 93 1.62 2.90 -3.91
N VAL A 94 0.98 3.83 -4.60
CA VAL A 94 0.52 3.67 -5.98
C VAL A 94 1.73 3.57 -6.89
N LEU A 95 1.67 2.64 -7.84
CA LEU A 95 2.54 2.50 -9.00
C LEU A 95 1.74 2.89 -10.26
N PRO A 96 2.39 3.09 -11.42
CA PRO A 96 1.69 3.53 -12.63
C PRO A 96 0.47 2.68 -12.99
N GLU A 97 0.56 1.36 -12.79
CA GLU A 97 -0.48 0.39 -13.13
C GLU A 97 -1.40 0.03 -11.95
N THR A 98 -1.26 0.66 -10.77
CA THR A 98 -2.12 0.37 -9.62
C THR A 98 -3.52 0.91 -9.84
N GLU A 99 -4.54 0.05 -9.81
CA GLU A 99 -5.94 0.46 -9.77
C GLU A 99 -6.50 0.51 -8.35
N ALA A 100 -7.54 1.32 -8.16
CA ALA A 100 -8.26 1.43 -6.88
C ALA A 100 -8.86 0.09 -6.43
N ALA A 101 -9.16 -0.82 -7.36
CA ALA A 101 -9.75 -2.13 -7.07
C ALA A 101 -8.85 -2.99 -6.18
N GLY A 102 -7.56 -3.11 -6.51
CA GLY A 102 -6.58 -3.84 -5.71
C GLY A 102 -6.38 -3.23 -4.32
N LEU A 103 -6.34 -1.90 -4.23
CA LEU A 103 -6.19 -1.18 -2.95
C LEU A 103 -7.42 -1.39 -2.05
N ARG A 104 -8.63 -1.28 -2.61
CA ARG A 104 -9.89 -1.55 -1.88
C ARG A 104 -9.96 -2.98 -1.37
N ARG A 105 -9.57 -3.96 -2.20
CA ARG A 105 -9.55 -5.38 -1.78
C ARG A 105 -8.54 -5.62 -0.67
N PHE A 106 -7.35 -5.04 -0.78
CA PHE A 106 -6.36 -5.10 0.29
C PHE A 106 -6.91 -4.53 1.59
N PHE A 107 -7.52 -3.34 1.53
CA PHE A 107 -8.11 -2.72 2.71
C PHE A 107 -9.23 -3.55 3.33
N GLY A 108 -10.14 -4.11 2.53
CA GLY A 108 -11.19 -4.99 3.03
C GLY A 108 -10.63 -6.26 3.70
N ARG A 109 -9.55 -6.84 3.16
CA ARG A 109 -8.85 -7.98 3.79
C ARG A 109 -8.17 -7.57 5.09
N LEU A 110 -7.56 -6.39 5.15
CA LEU A 110 -6.97 -5.85 6.37
C LEU A 110 -8.04 -5.66 7.46
N GLN A 111 -9.19 -5.08 7.13
CA GLN A 111 -10.31 -4.92 8.08
C GLN A 111 -10.90 -6.27 8.52
N ALA A 112 -10.89 -7.28 7.66
CA ALA A 112 -11.35 -8.62 8.03
C ALA A 112 -10.34 -9.37 8.90
N TYR A 113 -9.05 -9.11 8.73
CA TYR A 113 -7.97 -9.76 9.46
C TYR A 113 -7.74 -9.13 10.84
N ALA A 114 -7.78 -7.80 10.92
CA ALA A 114 -7.57 -7.05 12.15
C ALA A 114 -8.90 -6.48 12.64
N GLU A 115 -9.32 -6.83 13.86
CA GLU A 115 -10.52 -6.32 14.54
C GLU A 115 -10.37 -4.83 14.99
N ASP A 116 -9.56 -4.05 14.28
CA ASP A 116 -9.37 -2.62 14.51
C ASP A 116 -10.31 -1.79 13.61
N GLU A 117 -10.73 -0.62 14.10
CA GLU A 117 -11.27 0.41 13.21
C GLU A 117 -10.11 1.11 12.49
N TRP A 118 -10.28 1.41 11.20
CA TRP A 118 -9.23 1.99 10.36
C TRP A 118 -9.68 3.29 9.73
N THR A 119 -8.75 4.24 9.65
CA THR A 119 -8.91 5.46 8.84
C THR A 119 -7.98 5.41 7.63
N VAL A 120 -8.38 6.08 6.55
CA VAL A 120 -7.61 6.16 5.31
C VAL A 120 -7.35 7.61 4.93
N ASP A 121 -6.08 7.97 4.84
CA ASP A 121 -5.60 9.30 4.45
C ASP A 121 -4.88 9.20 3.10
N ASN A 122 -5.30 10.01 2.13
CA ASN A 122 -4.70 10.08 0.80
C ASN A 122 -3.67 11.21 0.74
N ARG A 123 -2.47 10.91 0.26
CA ARG A 123 -1.40 11.88 0.05
C ARG A 123 -0.91 11.79 -1.39
N THR A 124 -1.14 12.87 -2.12
CA THR A 124 -0.69 13.04 -3.50
C THR A 124 0.31 14.19 -3.57
N THR A 125 1.43 13.96 -4.26
CA THR A 125 2.39 15.00 -4.64
C THR A 125 2.52 14.98 -6.16
N ALA A 126 2.29 16.12 -6.80
CA ALA A 126 2.48 16.26 -8.24
C ALA A 126 3.96 16.14 -8.60
N GLY A 127 4.23 15.57 -9.78
CA GLY A 127 5.53 15.63 -10.45
C GLY A 127 5.85 17.06 -10.88
#